data_AF-C1MWM2-F1
#
_entry.id   AF-C1MWM2-F1
#
_cell.length_a   1.000
_cell.length_b   1.000
_cell.length_c   1.000
_cell.angle_alpha   90.00
_cell.angle_beta   90.00
_cell.angle_gamma   90.00
#
_symmetry.space_group_name_H-M   'P 1'
#
loop_
_entity.id
_entity.type
_entity.pdbx_description
1 polymer ?
#
loop_
_entity_poly.entity_id
_entity_poly.type
_entity_poly.pdbx_seq_one_letter_code
_entity_poly.pdbx_strand_id
1 'polypeptide(L)'
;MSQQTQIDRVATYWLRWTERWPTAAHLAEATQEEVNELWAGLGYYRRARFLLDGARWVVAEDGGGGKMPSDAASLGKIPGVGPYTASAVASIAFDEPIAAVDGNVLRVVSRLACVRGGGDVTKPGTSAGKACKAVADALLCAERPGDHNQARSHEGSRASFFTHRSGSFTTLYLIACVAFRLTDDGLFFSYEIARRIQAMMELGATVCTPRNPKCGECPVASMCASRALELEEEANVITAGKEPFRVTDLPEKDKKADKREETVSVRVVRGTRGDTETGADGASKKSAAFFLLVKRPEGGLLSGLWEFPSVVMEDTDADEDALRAAADRLLAETR
;
A
#
# COMPACT_ATOMS: atom_id res chain seq x y z
N MET A 1 -1.36 -2.71 -8.79
CA MET A 1 -2.69 -3.29 -8.52
C MET A 1 -2.81 -3.98 -7.16
N SER A 2 -1.78 -4.70 -6.68
CA SER A 2 -1.83 -5.51 -5.43
C SER A 2 -1.80 -4.74 -4.10
N GLN A 3 -1.62 -3.41 -4.11
CA GLN A 3 -1.65 -2.61 -2.88
C GLN A 3 -3.06 -2.69 -2.24
N GLN A 4 -3.21 -3.39 -1.11
CA GLN A 4 -4.52 -3.58 -0.44
C GLN A 4 -5.56 -4.31 -1.32
N THR A 5 -5.12 -5.19 -2.21
CA THR A 5 -6.01 -6.02 -3.03
C THR A 5 -5.45 -7.43 -3.12
N GLN A 6 -6.30 -8.43 -2.88
CA GLN A 6 -5.92 -9.85 -2.93
C GLN A 6 -5.43 -10.25 -4.34
N ILE A 7 -4.42 -11.13 -4.40
CA ILE A 7 -3.71 -11.46 -5.65
C ILE A 7 -4.62 -12.20 -6.65
N ASP A 8 -5.49 -13.07 -6.17
CA ASP A 8 -6.51 -13.77 -6.96
C ASP A 8 -7.38 -12.80 -7.76
N ARG A 9 -7.84 -11.73 -7.10
CA ARG A 9 -8.61 -10.66 -7.71
C ARG A 9 -7.74 -9.87 -8.68
N VAL A 10 -6.51 -9.53 -8.30
CA VAL A 10 -5.58 -8.76 -9.14
C VAL A 10 -5.28 -9.47 -10.45
N ALA A 11 -5.08 -10.80 -10.43
CA ALA A 11 -4.69 -11.56 -11.62
C ALA A 11 -5.63 -11.35 -12.81
N THR A 12 -6.95 -11.37 -12.55
CA THR A 12 -7.98 -11.17 -13.59
C THR A 12 -7.93 -9.77 -14.20
N TYR A 13 -7.63 -8.75 -13.40
CA TYR A 13 -7.50 -7.37 -13.88
C TYR A 13 -6.16 -7.15 -14.59
N TRP A 14 -5.09 -7.73 -14.07
CA TRP A 14 -3.75 -7.62 -14.61
C TRP A 14 -3.70 -8.13 -16.06
N LEU A 15 -4.25 -9.32 -16.33
CA LEU A 15 -4.23 -9.90 -17.68
C LEU A 15 -4.90 -8.99 -18.71
N ARG A 16 -6.12 -8.52 -18.44
CA ARG A 16 -6.86 -7.60 -19.30
C ARG A 16 -6.14 -6.26 -19.48
N TRP A 17 -5.54 -5.76 -18.40
CA TRP A 17 -4.78 -4.51 -18.41
C TRP A 17 -3.54 -4.61 -19.31
N THR A 18 -2.75 -5.67 -19.17
CA THR A 18 -1.52 -5.86 -19.98
C THR A 18 -1.82 -6.20 -21.43
N GLU A 19 -2.96 -6.82 -21.71
CA GLU A 19 -3.43 -7.04 -23.08
C GLU A 19 -3.81 -5.72 -23.76
N ARG A 20 -4.51 -4.82 -23.05
CA ARG A 20 -4.88 -3.50 -23.58
C ARG A 20 -3.71 -2.52 -23.67
N TRP A 21 -2.83 -2.50 -22.66
CA TRP A 21 -1.67 -1.62 -22.58
C TRP A 21 -0.40 -2.42 -22.26
N PRO A 22 0.27 -2.99 -23.28
CA PRO A 22 1.45 -3.82 -23.08
C PRO A 22 2.69 -3.05 -22.60
N THR A 23 2.75 -1.74 -22.85
CA THR A 23 3.90 -0.89 -22.47
C THR A 23 3.46 0.39 -21.79
N ALA A 24 4.39 1.05 -21.10
CA ALA A 24 4.14 2.37 -20.49
C ALA A 24 3.71 3.42 -21.53
N ALA A 25 4.24 3.36 -22.75
CA ALA A 25 3.83 4.26 -23.84
C ALA A 25 2.36 4.09 -24.22
N HIS A 26 1.88 2.85 -24.37
CA HIS A 26 0.46 2.58 -24.64
C HIS A 26 -0.45 3.12 -23.53
N LEU A 27 -0.04 2.95 -22.26
CA LEU A 27 -0.81 3.48 -21.14
C LEU A 27 -0.78 5.01 -21.12
N ALA A 28 0.33 5.66 -21.46
CA ALA A 28 0.46 7.11 -21.44
C ALA A 28 -0.50 7.83 -22.40
N GLU A 29 -0.79 7.19 -23.54
CA GLU A 29 -1.76 7.65 -24.55
C GLU A 29 -3.22 7.45 -24.15
N ALA A 30 -3.49 6.60 -23.14
CA ALA A 30 -4.84 6.30 -22.70
C ALA A 30 -5.53 7.53 -22.09
N THR A 31 -6.84 7.58 -22.23
CA THR A 31 -7.70 8.51 -21.50
C THR A 31 -7.92 8.03 -20.07
N GLN A 32 -8.27 8.95 -19.16
CA GLN A 32 -8.63 8.55 -17.80
C GLN A 32 -9.88 7.65 -17.79
N GLU A 33 -10.82 7.91 -18.68
CA GLU A 33 -12.09 7.17 -18.75
C GLU A 33 -11.82 5.69 -19.06
N GLU A 34 -11.02 5.40 -20.08
CA GLU A 34 -10.58 4.03 -20.38
C GLU A 34 -9.86 3.38 -19.19
N VAL A 35 -8.97 4.12 -18.53
CA VAL A 35 -8.26 3.62 -17.33
C VAL A 35 -9.24 3.30 -16.20
N ASN A 36 -10.23 4.16 -15.96
CA ASN A 36 -11.25 3.96 -14.93
C ASN A 36 -12.15 2.77 -15.25
N GLU A 37 -12.50 2.57 -16.52
CA GLU A 37 -13.29 1.42 -17.00
C GLU A 37 -12.57 0.10 -16.76
N LEU A 38 -11.30 -0.02 -17.17
CA LEU A 38 -10.51 -1.23 -16.94
C LEU A 38 -10.19 -1.46 -15.45
N TRP A 39 -10.13 -0.40 -14.64
CA TRP A 39 -9.92 -0.48 -13.19
C TRP A 39 -11.21 -0.74 -12.41
N ALA A 40 -12.38 -0.70 -13.05
CA ALA A 40 -13.67 -0.73 -12.39
C ALA A 40 -13.84 -1.97 -11.50
N GLY A 41 -14.08 -1.73 -10.21
CA GLY A 41 -14.24 -2.76 -9.19
C GLY A 41 -13.01 -3.03 -8.32
N LEU A 42 -11.78 -2.67 -8.74
CA LEU A 42 -10.59 -2.82 -7.88
C LEU A 42 -10.57 -1.86 -6.68
N GLY A 43 -11.37 -0.79 -6.74
CA GLY A 43 -11.39 0.27 -5.73
C GLY A 43 -10.13 1.13 -5.73
N TYR A 44 -10.13 2.20 -4.92
CA TYR A 44 -9.00 3.12 -4.77
C TYR A 44 -8.53 3.66 -6.14
N TYR A 45 -9.44 4.26 -6.91
CA TYR A 45 -9.21 4.75 -8.28
C TYR A 45 -8.09 5.79 -8.40
N ARG A 46 -7.71 6.42 -7.29
CA ARG A 46 -6.50 7.25 -7.21
C ARG A 46 -5.24 6.50 -7.66
N ARG A 47 -5.16 5.18 -7.41
CA ARG A 47 -4.06 4.33 -7.88
C ARG A 47 -4.03 4.23 -9.40
N ALA A 48 -5.20 4.12 -10.04
CA ALA A 48 -5.31 4.05 -11.50
C ALA A 48 -4.88 5.37 -12.15
N ARG A 49 -5.38 6.50 -11.61
CA ARG A 49 -4.96 7.85 -12.01
C ARG A 49 -3.45 8.02 -11.89
N PHE A 50 -2.87 7.72 -10.73
CA PHE A 50 -1.42 7.85 -10.55
C PHE A 50 -0.61 6.91 -11.44
N LEU A 51 -1.14 5.72 -11.77
CA LEU A 51 -0.47 4.82 -12.71
C LEU A 51 -0.43 5.41 -14.12
N LEU A 52 -1.52 6.06 -14.56
CA LEU A 52 -1.57 6.80 -15.82
C LEU A 52 -0.62 8.00 -15.81
N ASP A 53 -0.68 8.82 -14.75
CA ASP A 53 0.20 9.99 -14.59
C ASP A 53 1.69 9.57 -14.54
N GLY A 54 1.98 8.48 -13.85
CA GLY A 54 3.32 7.89 -13.80
C GLY A 54 3.80 7.39 -15.15
N ALA A 55 2.95 6.73 -15.94
CA ALA A 55 3.30 6.30 -17.30
C ALA A 55 3.62 7.50 -18.21
N ARG A 56 2.80 8.56 -18.16
CA ARG A 56 3.05 9.81 -18.90
C ARG A 56 4.36 10.47 -18.48
N TRP A 57 4.63 10.50 -17.18
CA TRP A 57 5.89 11.03 -16.65
C TRP A 57 7.10 10.25 -17.18
N VAL A 58 7.05 8.91 -17.14
CA VAL A 58 8.15 8.05 -17.62
C VAL A 58 8.41 8.25 -19.11
N VAL A 59 7.35 8.31 -19.92
CA VAL A 59 7.47 8.54 -21.37
C VAL A 59 8.06 9.92 -21.68
N ALA A 60 7.68 10.94 -20.91
CA ALA A 60 8.21 12.30 -21.06
C ALA A 60 9.71 12.37 -20.71
N GLU A 61 10.13 11.74 -19.61
CA GLU A 61 11.52 11.77 -19.15
C GLU A 61 12.49 10.94 -20.02
N ASP A 62 12.01 9.85 -20.62
CA ASP A 62 12.81 8.95 -21.46
C ASP A 62 12.85 9.36 -22.96
N GLY A 63 12.24 10.49 -23.34
CA GLY A 63 12.19 10.93 -24.73
C GLY A 63 11.27 10.10 -25.63
N GLY A 64 10.24 9.48 -25.04
CA GLY A 64 9.17 8.78 -25.77
C GLY A 64 9.22 7.25 -25.72
N GLY A 65 10.34 6.65 -25.30
CA GLY A 65 10.53 5.19 -25.30
C GLY A 65 9.82 4.45 -24.16
N GLY A 66 9.52 5.15 -23.06
CA GLY A 66 8.87 4.56 -21.88
C GLY A 66 9.79 3.65 -21.06
N LYS A 67 11.12 3.83 -21.16
CA LYS A 67 12.09 3.10 -20.34
C LYS A 67 11.97 3.54 -18.88
N MET A 68 11.77 2.56 -18.01
CA MET A 68 11.67 2.78 -16.58
C MET A 68 13.06 3.10 -15.97
N PRO A 69 13.14 3.98 -14.95
CA PRO A 69 14.33 4.11 -14.12
C PRO A 69 14.67 2.79 -13.44
N SER A 70 15.97 2.51 -13.29
CA SER A 70 16.45 1.23 -12.75
C SER A 70 16.75 1.23 -11.26
N ASP A 71 16.68 2.38 -10.59
CA ASP A 71 16.97 2.52 -9.16
C ASP A 71 15.79 3.10 -8.38
N ALA A 72 15.68 2.72 -7.10
CA ALA A 72 14.58 3.05 -6.22
C ALA A 72 14.49 4.56 -5.95
N ALA A 73 15.61 5.28 -5.92
CA ALA A 73 15.61 6.73 -5.70
C ALA A 73 14.98 7.46 -6.89
N SER A 74 15.28 7.05 -8.11
CA SER A 74 14.69 7.58 -9.33
C SER A 74 13.24 7.13 -9.52
N LEU A 75 12.94 5.85 -9.26
CA LEU A 75 11.57 5.32 -9.28
C LEU A 75 10.65 6.05 -8.28
N GLY A 76 11.17 6.45 -7.12
CA GLY A 76 10.43 7.23 -6.12
C GLY A 76 10.05 8.65 -6.55
N LYS A 77 10.58 9.15 -7.68
CA LYS A 77 10.17 10.44 -8.26
C LYS A 77 8.90 10.32 -9.10
N ILE A 78 8.54 9.10 -9.51
CA ILE A 78 7.35 8.86 -10.33
C ILE A 78 6.10 9.15 -9.50
N PRO A 79 5.14 9.95 -10.00
CA PRO A 79 3.88 10.21 -9.32
C PRO A 79 3.17 8.92 -8.87
N GLY A 80 2.85 8.85 -7.57
CA GLY A 80 2.17 7.71 -6.95
C GLY A 80 3.04 6.48 -6.63
N VAL A 81 4.34 6.52 -6.94
CA VAL A 81 5.30 5.49 -6.53
C VAL A 81 5.87 5.83 -5.16
N GLY A 82 5.33 5.20 -4.11
CA GLY A 82 5.86 5.31 -2.75
C GLY A 82 7.09 4.44 -2.49
N PRO A 83 7.75 4.60 -1.32
CA PRO A 83 9.02 3.90 -0.99
C PRO A 83 8.97 2.38 -1.14
N TYR A 84 7.85 1.75 -0.74
CA TYR A 84 7.63 0.32 -0.92
C TYR A 84 7.62 -0.07 -2.40
N THR A 85 6.87 0.66 -3.23
CA THR A 85 6.71 0.32 -4.64
C THR A 85 8.01 0.56 -5.40
N ALA A 86 8.73 1.63 -5.09
CA ALA A 86 10.06 1.90 -5.64
C ALA A 86 11.02 0.75 -5.33
N SER A 87 11.14 0.37 -4.06
CA SER A 87 12.06 -0.71 -3.64
C SER A 87 11.65 -2.06 -4.22
N ALA A 88 10.35 -2.36 -4.29
CA ALA A 88 9.84 -3.58 -4.90
C ALA A 88 10.17 -3.64 -6.40
N VAL A 89 9.87 -2.60 -7.16
CA VAL A 89 10.17 -2.56 -8.61
C VAL A 89 11.67 -2.62 -8.85
N ALA A 90 12.46 -1.83 -8.12
CA ALA A 90 13.91 -1.79 -8.30
C ALA A 90 14.58 -3.15 -8.07
N SER A 91 14.23 -3.81 -6.97
CA SER A 91 14.78 -5.13 -6.66
C SER A 91 14.29 -6.24 -7.57
N ILE A 92 13.01 -6.21 -7.98
CA ILE A 92 12.40 -7.29 -8.78
C ILE A 92 12.79 -7.18 -10.26
N ALA A 93 12.80 -5.96 -10.81
CA ALA A 93 12.98 -5.75 -12.24
C ALA A 93 14.41 -5.36 -12.62
N PHE A 94 15.20 -4.84 -11.67
CA PHE A 94 16.53 -4.29 -11.93
C PHE A 94 17.61 -4.79 -10.97
N ASP A 95 17.28 -5.78 -10.13
CA ASP A 95 18.20 -6.42 -9.18
C ASP A 95 18.90 -5.42 -8.22
N GLU A 96 18.30 -4.27 -7.95
CA GLU A 96 18.85 -3.36 -6.94
C GLU A 96 18.76 -4.03 -5.55
N PRO A 97 19.85 -4.07 -4.76
CA PRO A 97 19.88 -4.71 -3.45
C PRO A 97 19.19 -3.85 -2.39
N ILE A 98 17.87 -3.68 -2.53
CA ILE A 98 17.03 -2.89 -1.65
C ILE A 98 15.81 -3.68 -1.15
N ALA A 99 15.58 -3.67 0.16
CA ALA A 99 14.45 -4.39 0.76
C ALA A 99 13.13 -3.65 0.54
N ALA A 100 12.10 -4.39 0.09
CA ALA A 100 10.75 -3.88 -0.10
C ALA A 100 9.94 -3.95 1.21
N VAL A 101 9.97 -2.87 1.99
CA VAL A 101 9.40 -2.86 3.35
C VAL A 101 7.96 -2.34 3.37
N ASP A 102 7.01 -3.19 3.79
CA ASP A 102 5.61 -2.81 4.02
C ASP A 102 5.30 -2.60 5.52
N GLY A 103 4.02 -2.36 5.86
CA GLY A 103 3.61 -2.18 7.26
C GLY A 103 3.75 -3.42 8.14
N ASN A 104 3.75 -4.62 7.56
CA ASN A 104 3.97 -5.87 8.26
C ASN A 104 5.45 -6.07 8.56
N VAL A 105 6.31 -5.90 7.56
CA VAL A 105 7.76 -5.97 7.69
C VAL A 105 8.23 -4.91 8.68
N LEU A 106 7.77 -3.65 8.57
CA LEU A 106 8.10 -2.58 9.53
C LEU A 106 7.83 -2.98 10.98
N ARG A 107 6.67 -3.59 11.25
CA ARG A 107 6.31 -4.04 12.60
C ARG A 107 7.20 -5.21 13.07
N VAL A 108 7.50 -6.15 12.18
CA VAL A 108 8.39 -7.26 12.49
C VAL A 108 9.79 -6.75 12.80
N VAL A 109 10.40 -5.92 11.94
CA VAL A 109 11.75 -5.39 12.18
C VAL A 109 11.82 -4.47 13.39
N SER A 110 10.79 -3.64 13.62
CA SER A 110 10.77 -2.76 14.79
C SER A 110 10.81 -3.55 16.10
N ARG A 111 10.11 -4.69 16.15
CA ARG A 111 10.09 -5.60 17.32
C ARG A 111 11.35 -6.46 17.39
N LEU A 112 11.81 -7.01 16.27
CA LEU A 112 13.04 -7.81 16.23
C LEU A 112 14.26 -7.02 16.72
N ALA A 113 14.38 -5.76 16.31
CA ALA A 113 15.49 -4.89 16.68
C ALA A 113 15.20 -3.97 17.88
N CYS A 114 14.01 -4.08 18.51
CA CYS A 114 13.57 -3.22 19.61
C CYS A 114 13.80 -1.72 19.33
N VAL A 115 13.30 -1.25 18.18
CA VAL A 115 13.44 0.15 17.74
C VAL A 115 12.49 1.03 18.57
N ARG A 116 13.04 1.70 19.59
CA ARG A 116 12.33 2.61 20.50
C ARG A 116 12.70 4.07 20.24
N GLY A 117 11.72 4.95 20.38
CA GLY A 117 11.87 6.39 20.12
C GLY A 117 12.26 6.70 18.67
N GLY A 118 12.53 7.97 18.38
CA GLY A 118 12.98 8.39 17.06
C GLY A 118 11.88 8.63 16.02
N GLY A 119 10.61 8.62 16.45
CA GLY A 119 9.44 9.02 15.65
C GLY A 119 8.71 7.87 14.97
N ASP A 120 7.69 8.19 14.18
CA ASP A 120 6.86 7.20 13.48
C ASP A 120 7.69 6.37 12.48
N VAL A 121 7.72 5.04 12.67
CA VAL A 121 8.46 4.10 11.81
C VAL A 121 7.96 4.06 10.37
N THR A 122 6.72 4.50 10.11
CA THR A 122 6.12 4.52 8.78
C THR A 122 6.61 5.70 7.93
N LYS A 123 7.30 6.67 8.55
CA LYS A 123 7.87 7.83 7.88
C LYS A 123 9.36 7.60 7.62
N PRO A 124 9.81 7.44 6.36
CA PRO A 124 11.23 7.17 6.06
C PRO A 124 12.21 8.26 6.53
N GLY A 125 11.73 9.47 6.79
CA GLY A 125 12.55 10.58 7.27
C GLY A 125 12.96 10.49 8.75
N THR A 126 12.22 9.72 9.56
CA THR A 126 12.45 9.58 11.01
C THR A 126 13.65 8.68 11.30
N SER A 127 14.30 8.83 12.44
CA SER A 127 15.42 7.94 12.81
C SER A 127 14.94 6.50 13.03
N ALA A 128 13.72 6.33 13.56
CA ALA A 128 13.08 5.02 13.71
C ALA A 128 12.80 4.35 12.35
N GLY A 129 12.27 5.11 11.38
CA GLY A 129 12.03 4.63 10.02
C GLY A 129 13.32 4.23 9.32
N LYS A 130 14.37 5.05 9.43
CA LYS A 130 15.71 4.74 8.89
C LYS A 130 16.31 3.49 9.54
N ALA A 131 16.18 3.33 10.85
CA ALA A 131 16.67 2.15 11.57
C ALA A 131 15.94 0.88 11.10
N CYS A 132 14.61 0.91 10.99
CA CYS A 132 13.83 -0.22 10.48
C CYS A 132 14.23 -0.59 9.05
N LYS A 133 14.43 0.40 8.18
CA LYS A 133 14.89 0.17 6.80
C LYS A 133 16.28 -0.46 6.76
N ALA A 134 17.22 0.04 7.56
CA ALA A 134 18.58 -0.49 7.63
C ALA A 134 18.61 -1.95 8.13
N VAL A 135 17.76 -2.30 9.11
CA VAL A 135 17.62 -3.68 9.56
C VAL A 135 17.05 -4.57 8.45
N ALA A 136 16.03 -4.10 7.73
CA ALA A 136 15.47 -4.85 6.60
C ALA A 136 16.49 -5.05 5.46
N ASP A 137 17.29 -4.03 5.14
CA ASP A 137 18.35 -4.12 4.12
C ASP A 137 19.48 -5.05 4.55
N ALA A 138 19.83 -5.07 5.84
CA ALA A 138 20.83 -6.00 6.37
C ALA A 138 20.38 -7.47 6.34
N LEU A 139 19.07 -7.72 6.36
CA LEU A 139 18.50 -9.05 6.22
C LEU A 139 18.36 -9.51 4.76
N LEU A 140 18.47 -8.58 3.81
CA LEU A 140 18.33 -8.84 2.37
C LEU A 140 19.54 -9.61 1.82
N CYS A 141 19.28 -10.57 0.93
CA CYS A 141 20.33 -11.19 0.12
C CYS A 141 20.67 -10.29 -1.08
N ALA A 142 21.88 -9.73 -1.08
CA ALA A 142 22.34 -8.82 -2.13
C ALA A 142 22.55 -9.50 -3.50
N GLU A 143 22.74 -10.82 -3.55
CA GLU A 143 22.97 -11.57 -4.80
C GLU A 143 21.70 -11.73 -5.64
N ARG A 144 20.52 -11.83 -5.00
CA ARG A 144 19.22 -12.04 -5.65
C ARG A 144 18.11 -11.29 -4.88
N PRO A 145 18.15 -9.95 -4.86
CA PRO A 145 17.26 -9.16 -4.02
C PRO A 145 15.79 -9.27 -4.45
N GLY A 146 15.51 -9.40 -5.76
CA GLY A 146 14.16 -9.61 -6.28
C GLY A 146 13.53 -10.92 -5.81
N ASP A 147 14.26 -12.03 -5.89
CA ASP A 147 13.78 -13.34 -5.43
C ASP A 147 13.59 -13.37 -3.91
N HIS A 148 14.50 -12.73 -3.18
CA HIS A 148 14.40 -12.57 -1.74
C HIS A 148 13.17 -11.74 -1.34
N ASN A 149 12.89 -10.66 -2.07
CA ASN A 149 11.70 -9.84 -1.87
C ASN A 149 10.40 -10.59 -2.21
N GLN A 150 10.44 -11.56 -3.11
CA GLN A 150 9.28 -12.37 -3.51
C GLN A 150 9.19 -13.75 -2.81
N ALA A 151 10.14 -14.10 -1.95
CA ALA A 151 10.33 -15.44 -1.38
C ALA A 151 10.39 -16.59 -2.40
N ARG A 152 10.93 -16.37 -3.61
CA ARG A 152 11.10 -17.44 -4.59
C ARG A 152 12.17 -18.43 -4.14
N SER A 153 11.85 -19.73 -4.21
CA SER A 153 12.77 -20.80 -3.82
C SER A 153 13.76 -21.10 -4.95
N HIS A 154 15.05 -21.18 -4.61
CA HIS A 154 16.05 -21.89 -5.39
C HIS A 154 16.95 -22.67 -4.43
N GLU A 155 17.16 -23.95 -4.71
CA GLU A 155 18.24 -24.73 -4.10
C GLU A 155 19.59 -24.07 -4.46
N GLY A 156 20.35 -23.61 -3.46
CA GLY A 156 21.77 -23.28 -3.65
C GLY A 156 22.32 -22.00 -3.02
N SER A 157 21.53 -21.15 -2.35
CA SER A 157 22.08 -19.90 -1.78
C SER A 157 22.92 -20.14 -0.51
N ARG A 158 24.22 -20.40 -0.67
CA ARG A 158 25.21 -20.19 0.40
C ARG A 158 25.38 -18.69 0.55
N ALA A 159 25.01 -18.15 1.70
CA ALA A 159 25.13 -16.71 1.91
C ALA A 159 26.59 -16.27 2.04
N SER A 160 27.01 -15.40 1.13
CA SER A 160 28.25 -14.64 1.25
C SER A 160 28.03 -13.45 2.18
N PHE A 161 28.73 -13.40 3.31
CA PHE A 161 28.77 -12.24 4.20
C PHE A 161 29.62 -11.14 3.56
N PHE A 162 29.01 -10.04 3.14
CA PHE A 162 29.73 -8.80 2.82
C PHE A 162 29.38 -7.74 3.86
N THR A 163 30.38 -7.38 4.68
CA THR A 163 30.28 -6.26 5.62
C THR A 163 30.42 -4.95 4.83
N HIS A 164 29.31 -4.32 4.45
CA HIS A 164 29.36 -2.98 3.85
C HIS A 164 29.48 -1.91 4.95
N ARG A 165 30.53 -1.09 4.87
CA ARG A 165 30.99 -0.18 5.92
C ARG A 165 30.57 1.25 5.59
N SER A 166 29.37 1.65 5.98
CA SER A 166 28.97 3.07 6.04
C SER A 166 27.66 3.25 6.80
N GLY A 167 27.73 3.53 8.09
CA GLY A 167 26.58 3.85 8.93
C GLY A 167 26.99 4.49 10.25
N SER A 168 26.14 5.34 10.80
CA SER A 168 26.32 5.93 12.14
C SER A 168 26.58 4.85 13.20
N PHE A 169 27.38 5.18 14.22
CA PHE A 169 27.84 4.25 15.27
C PHE A 169 26.68 3.50 15.96
N THR A 170 25.52 4.13 16.11
CA THR A 170 24.29 3.50 16.65
C THR A 170 23.63 2.50 15.71
N THR A 171 23.62 2.77 14.41
CA THR A 171 23.07 1.86 13.39
C THR A 171 23.95 0.64 13.21
N LEU A 172 25.28 0.82 13.22
CA LEU A 172 26.23 -0.28 13.18
C LEU A 172 26.16 -1.15 14.43
N TYR A 173 25.92 -0.56 15.62
CA TYR A 173 25.75 -1.33 16.86
C TYR A 173 24.44 -2.13 16.85
N LEU A 174 23.33 -1.56 16.40
CA LEU A 174 22.06 -2.30 16.22
C LEU A 174 22.19 -3.44 15.20
N ILE A 175 22.82 -3.18 14.05
CA ILE A 175 23.10 -4.20 13.03
C ILE A 175 24.02 -5.28 13.60
N ALA A 176 25.08 -4.90 14.33
CA ALA A 176 26.01 -5.84 14.95
C ALA A 176 25.36 -6.66 16.07
N CYS A 177 24.53 -6.07 16.93
CA CYS A 177 23.81 -6.78 18.00
C CYS A 177 22.75 -7.72 17.44
N VAL A 178 22.04 -7.31 16.38
CA VAL A 178 21.14 -8.21 15.65
C VAL A 178 21.99 -9.32 15.06
N ALA A 179 22.98 -9.02 14.20
CA ALA A 179 23.84 -10.01 13.53
C ALA A 179 24.57 -10.99 14.47
N PHE A 180 25.07 -10.52 15.62
CA PHE A 180 25.78 -11.33 16.62
C PHE A 180 24.84 -12.30 17.37
N ARG A 181 23.56 -11.97 17.52
CA ARG A 181 22.55 -12.91 18.06
C ARG A 181 22.05 -13.92 17.02
N LEU A 182 22.38 -13.77 15.73
CA LEU A 182 21.94 -14.67 14.64
C LEU A 182 22.87 -15.88 14.44
N THR A 183 24.01 -15.95 15.12
CA THR A 183 25.09 -16.91 14.81
C THR A 183 25.20 -18.12 15.75
N ASP A 184 24.36 -18.26 16.78
CA ASP A 184 24.44 -19.42 17.68
C ASP A 184 23.73 -20.67 17.11
N ASP A 185 24.46 -21.79 17.14
CA ASP A 185 24.23 -23.01 16.37
C ASP A 185 22.93 -23.75 16.75
N GLY A 186 21.97 -23.73 15.83
CA GLY A 186 20.62 -24.32 15.95
C GLY A 186 19.53 -23.51 15.23
N LEU A 187 19.84 -22.26 14.87
CA LEU A 187 18.89 -21.27 14.31
C LEU A 187 18.77 -21.28 12.78
N PHE A 188 19.39 -22.22 12.06
CA PHE A 188 19.53 -22.17 10.60
C PHE A 188 18.18 -22.12 9.86
N PHE A 189 17.16 -22.86 10.33
CA PHE A 189 15.83 -22.90 9.71
C PHE A 189 15.01 -21.61 9.97
N SER A 190 15.04 -21.10 11.20
CA SER A 190 14.35 -19.84 11.56
C SER A 190 15.01 -18.61 10.93
N TYR A 191 16.33 -18.67 10.71
CA TYR A 191 17.12 -17.61 10.07
C TYR A 191 16.82 -17.48 8.57
N GLU A 192 16.59 -18.58 7.85
CA GLU A 192 16.15 -18.51 6.44
C GLU A 192 14.77 -17.87 6.27
N ILE A 193 13.85 -18.08 7.23
CA ILE A 193 12.51 -17.47 7.20
C ILE A 193 12.61 -15.95 7.34
N ALA A 194 13.50 -15.44 8.22
CA ALA A 194 13.74 -14.00 8.35
C ALA A 194 14.50 -13.41 7.14
N ARG A 195 15.30 -14.21 6.44
CA ARG A 195 15.96 -13.88 5.18
C ARG A 195 15.03 -13.90 3.97
N ARG A 196 13.73 -13.68 4.10
CA ARG A 196 12.89 -13.43 2.93
C ARG A 196 11.87 -12.37 3.31
N ILE A 197 11.88 -11.25 2.61
CA ILE A 197 11.01 -10.11 2.95
C ILE A 197 9.52 -10.51 2.81
N GLN A 198 9.15 -11.31 1.82
CA GLN A 198 7.78 -11.86 1.73
C GLN A 198 7.44 -12.81 2.90
N ALA A 199 8.39 -13.60 3.40
CA ALA A 199 8.17 -14.42 4.60
C ALA A 199 8.04 -13.56 5.87
N MET A 200 8.76 -12.43 5.95
CA MET A 200 8.56 -11.44 7.01
C MET A 200 7.19 -10.74 6.92
N MET A 201 6.69 -10.47 5.71
CA MET A 201 5.32 -9.97 5.51
C MET A 201 4.30 -10.96 6.06
N GLU A 202 4.46 -12.25 5.72
CA GLU A 202 3.60 -13.34 6.19
C GLU A 202 3.66 -13.52 7.71
N LEU A 203 4.88 -13.51 8.28
CA LEU A 203 5.09 -13.53 9.73
C LEU A 203 4.38 -12.36 10.41
N GLY A 204 4.48 -11.16 9.86
CA GLY A 204 3.77 -10.00 10.35
C GLY A 204 2.26 -10.16 10.27
N ALA A 205 1.74 -10.75 9.20
CA ALA A 205 0.32 -10.94 8.98
C ALA A 205 -0.31 -11.98 9.94
N THR A 206 0.37 -13.10 10.19
CA THR A 206 -0.22 -14.27 10.87
C THR A 206 0.24 -14.50 12.29
N VAL A 207 1.47 -14.11 12.63
CA VAL A 207 2.09 -14.40 13.94
C VAL A 207 2.36 -13.12 14.72
N CYS A 208 3.17 -12.22 14.18
CA CYS A 208 3.56 -10.96 14.80
C CYS A 208 2.49 -9.88 14.57
N THR A 209 1.25 -10.17 14.98
CA THR A 209 0.09 -9.30 14.75
C THR A 209 0.15 -8.02 15.60
N PRO A 210 -0.60 -6.96 15.25
CA PRO A 210 -0.51 -5.68 15.96
C PRO A 210 -0.84 -5.77 17.46
N ARG A 211 -1.93 -6.45 17.84
CA ARG A 211 -2.46 -6.44 19.22
C ARG A 211 -2.20 -7.71 20.00
N ASN A 212 -2.18 -8.87 19.35
CA ASN A 212 -2.02 -10.16 20.01
C ASN A 212 -0.98 -11.01 19.26
N PRO A 213 0.30 -10.65 19.34
CA PRO A 213 1.34 -11.41 18.67
C PRO A 213 1.51 -12.79 19.34
N LYS A 214 1.62 -13.84 18.53
CA LYS A 214 1.82 -15.21 18.99
C LYS A 214 3.29 -15.47 19.29
N CYS A 215 3.86 -14.75 20.26
CA CYS A 215 5.30 -14.81 20.56
C CYS A 215 5.79 -16.22 20.91
N GLY A 216 4.96 -17.06 21.53
CA GLY A 216 5.31 -18.45 21.86
C GLY A 216 5.37 -19.41 20.65
N GLU A 217 4.67 -19.07 19.55
CA GLU A 217 4.69 -19.82 18.28
C GLU A 217 5.62 -19.16 17.25
N CYS A 218 6.24 -18.03 17.60
CA CYS A 218 7.02 -17.24 16.67
C CYS A 218 8.37 -17.93 16.36
N PRO A 219 8.66 -18.26 15.10
CA PRO A 219 9.87 -19.00 14.74
C PRO A 219 11.16 -18.24 15.06
N VAL A 220 11.07 -16.92 15.18
CA VAL A 220 12.19 -16.01 15.46
C VAL A 220 12.11 -15.38 16.86
N ALA A 221 11.32 -15.95 17.77
CA ALA A 221 11.12 -15.43 19.13
C ALA A 221 12.43 -15.31 19.91
N SER A 222 13.33 -16.30 19.78
CA SER A 222 14.64 -16.33 20.42
C SER A 222 15.56 -15.18 19.98
N MET A 223 15.34 -14.65 18.77
CA MET A 223 16.14 -13.58 18.17
C MET A 223 15.48 -12.20 18.35
N CYS A 224 14.27 -12.14 18.91
CA CYS A 224 13.49 -10.91 19.04
C CYS A 224 13.94 -10.12 20.27
N ALA A 225 14.62 -8.99 20.05
CA ALA A 225 15.10 -8.14 21.14
C ALA A 225 13.95 -7.60 22.01
N SER A 226 12.79 -7.26 21.40
CA SER A 226 11.63 -6.85 22.20
C SER A 226 11.06 -7.99 23.05
N ARG A 227 11.09 -9.24 22.57
CA ARG A 227 10.60 -10.38 23.37
C ARG A 227 11.54 -10.69 24.53
N ALA A 228 12.85 -10.60 24.30
CA ALA A 228 13.84 -10.75 25.36
C ALA A 228 13.63 -9.68 26.46
N LEU A 229 13.44 -8.42 26.06
CA LEU A 229 13.20 -7.31 27.00
C LEU A 229 11.89 -7.48 27.79
N GLU A 230 10.79 -7.88 27.12
CA GLU A 230 9.51 -8.17 27.77
C GLU A 230 9.65 -9.26 28.83
N LEU A 231 10.35 -10.36 28.52
CA LEU A 231 10.60 -11.44 29.49
C LEU A 231 11.50 -11.01 30.66
N GLU A 232 12.51 -10.17 30.40
CA GLU A 232 13.39 -9.62 31.43
C GLU A 232 12.61 -8.67 32.38
N GLU A 233 11.73 -7.81 31.85
CA GLU A 233 10.92 -6.90 32.66
C GLU A 233 9.80 -7.63 33.42
N GLU A 234 9.20 -8.67 32.83
CA GLU A 234 8.25 -9.56 33.51
C GLU A 234 8.88 -10.31 34.70
N ALA A 235 10.16 -10.71 34.57
CA ALA A 235 10.90 -11.35 35.66
C ALA A 235 11.32 -10.36 36.77
N ASN A 236 11.53 -9.09 36.43
CA ASN A 236 12.03 -8.04 37.32
C ASN A 236 10.92 -7.16 37.92
N VAL A 237 9.88 -7.79 38.50
CA VAL A 237 8.66 -7.17 39.07
C VAL A 237 8.93 -6.07 40.14
N ILE A 238 10.17 -5.89 40.60
CA ILE A 238 10.51 -5.05 41.77
C ILE A 238 10.73 -3.56 41.44
N THR A 239 10.88 -3.13 40.18
CA THR A 239 11.25 -1.73 39.90
C THR A 239 10.11 -0.84 39.37
N ALA A 240 9.59 -0.02 40.29
CA ALA A 240 9.23 1.39 40.12
C ALA A 240 8.12 1.77 39.11
N GLY A 241 6.85 1.71 39.53
CA GLY A 241 5.78 2.66 39.16
C GLY A 241 5.42 2.88 37.68
N LYS A 242 6.08 2.19 36.75
CA LYS A 242 5.82 2.21 35.30
C LYS A 242 5.33 0.85 34.86
N GLU A 243 4.41 0.84 33.90
CA GLU A 243 3.98 -0.40 33.26
C GLU A 243 5.18 -1.07 32.57
N PRO A 244 5.32 -2.41 32.68
CA PRO A 244 6.40 -3.14 32.03
C PRO A 244 6.25 -3.06 30.51
N PHE A 245 7.38 -2.99 29.82
CA PHE A 245 7.48 -2.99 28.38
C PHE A 245 6.84 -4.25 27.79
N ARG A 246 6.04 -4.04 26.74
CA ARG A 246 5.45 -5.11 25.94
C ARG A 246 5.91 -5.05 24.50
N VAL A 247 6.00 -6.20 23.85
CA VAL A 247 6.26 -6.29 22.40
C VAL A 247 5.23 -5.49 21.59
N THR A 248 4.01 -5.35 22.13
CA THR A 248 2.91 -4.57 21.53
C THR A 248 3.10 -3.05 21.58
N ASP A 249 4.02 -2.55 22.40
CA ASP A 249 4.35 -1.11 22.46
C ASP A 249 5.06 -0.65 21.18
N LEU A 250 5.59 -1.61 20.41
CA LEU A 250 6.17 -1.38 19.10
C LEU A 250 5.27 -1.90 17.97
N PRO A 251 5.28 -1.22 16.80
CA PRO A 251 5.98 0.03 16.53
C PRO A 251 5.30 1.27 17.12
N GLU A 252 6.10 2.25 17.53
CA GLU A 252 5.64 3.61 17.81
C GLU A 252 5.14 4.26 16.50
N LYS A 253 3.89 4.74 16.52
CA LYS A 253 3.23 5.39 15.39
C LYS A 253 2.53 6.64 15.87
N ASP A 254 2.45 7.64 14.99
CA ASP A 254 1.67 8.83 15.28
C ASP A 254 0.18 8.45 15.40
N LYS A 255 -0.53 9.14 16.29
CA LYS A 255 -1.99 8.99 16.38
C LYS A 255 -2.60 9.37 15.04
N LYS A 256 -3.32 8.43 14.43
CA LYS A 256 -4.11 8.73 13.24
C LYS A 256 -5.26 9.66 13.64
N ALA A 257 -5.51 10.67 12.81
CA ALA A 257 -6.70 11.49 12.92
C ALA A 257 -7.95 10.60 12.82
N ASP A 258 -8.98 10.96 13.58
CA ASP A 258 -10.25 10.26 13.55
C ASP A 258 -10.86 10.31 12.15
N LYS A 259 -11.61 9.27 11.80
CA LYS A 259 -12.31 9.23 10.52
C LYS A 259 -13.43 10.25 10.57
N ARG A 260 -13.52 11.08 9.52
CA ARG A 260 -14.68 11.94 9.33
C ARG A 260 -15.87 11.08 8.94
N GLU A 261 -16.95 11.21 9.69
CA GLU A 261 -18.26 10.67 9.30
C GLU A 261 -18.98 11.74 8.47
N GLU A 262 -19.50 11.34 7.32
CA GLU A 262 -20.24 12.20 6.41
C GLU A 262 -21.54 11.48 6.00
N THR A 263 -22.67 12.17 6.11
CA THR A 263 -23.96 11.68 5.61
C THR A 263 -24.17 12.23 4.21
N VAL A 264 -24.42 11.34 3.25
CA VAL A 264 -24.59 11.70 1.84
C VAL A 264 -25.96 11.24 1.36
N SER A 265 -26.74 12.18 0.83
CA SER A 265 -27.98 11.85 0.14
C SER A 265 -27.73 11.62 -1.34
N VAL A 266 -28.18 10.48 -1.85
CA VAL A 266 -28.05 10.07 -3.25
C VAL A 266 -29.42 10.08 -3.93
N ARG A 267 -29.47 10.55 -5.18
CA ARG A 267 -30.71 10.66 -5.97
C ARG A 267 -30.61 9.93 -7.30
N VAL A 268 -31.54 9.00 -7.51
CA VAL A 268 -31.65 8.24 -8.75
C VAL A 268 -32.77 8.85 -9.61
N VAL A 269 -32.39 9.64 -10.61
CA VAL A 269 -33.34 10.28 -11.53
C VAL A 269 -33.47 9.43 -12.79
N ARG A 270 -34.68 8.99 -13.10
CA ARG A 270 -35.01 8.23 -14.31
C ARG A 270 -35.83 9.10 -15.27
N GLY A 271 -35.33 9.29 -16.48
CA GLY A 271 -36.04 9.95 -17.57
C GLY A 271 -36.54 8.95 -18.61
N THR A 272 -37.49 9.37 -19.44
CA THR A 272 -37.95 8.62 -20.62
C THR A 272 -37.79 9.50 -21.85
N ARG A 273 -37.04 9.04 -22.86
CA ARG A 273 -36.93 9.74 -24.14
C ARG A 273 -38.07 9.26 -25.04
N GLY A 274 -39.07 10.11 -25.23
CA GLY A 274 -40.07 9.95 -26.29
C GLY A 274 -39.69 10.87 -27.43
N ASP A 275 -39.47 10.33 -28.63
CA ASP A 275 -39.40 11.16 -29.83
C ASP A 275 -40.80 11.76 -30.00
N THR A 276 -40.97 13.05 -29.73
CA THR A 276 -42.16 13.79 -30.15
C THR A 276 -42.09 14.02 -31.66
N GLU A 277 -42.14 12.95 -32.43
CA GLU A 277 -42.60 12.98 -33.80
C GLU A 277 -43.77 12.01 -33.90
N THR A 278 -44.97 12.57 -34.01
CA THR A 278 -46.15 11.89 -34.52
C THR A 278 -45.85 11.38 -35.93
N GLY A 279 -45.25 10.20 -36.02
CA GLY A 279 -45.26 9.39 -37.24
C GLY A 279 -46.70 8.93 -37.50
N ALA A 280 -47.13 9.03 -38.74
CA ALA A 280 -48.51 8.74 -39.19
C ALA A 280 -48.94 7.26 -39.00
N ASP A 281 -48.04 6.39 -38.58
CA ASP A 281 -48.27 4.95 -38.45
C ASP A 281 -48.17 4.59 -36.97
N GLY A 282 -49.32 4.31 -36.32
CA GLY A 282 -49.51 4.14 -34.88
C GLY A 282 -48.78 2.96 -34.20
N ALA A 283 -47.51 2.75 -34.50
CA ALA A 283 -46.63 1.81 -33.80
C ALA A 283 -45.87 2.54 -32.68
N SER A 284 -46.25 2.24 -31.43
CA SER A 284 -45.56 2.70 -30.22
C SER A 284 -44.11 2.20 -30.21
N LYS A 285 -43.15 3.08 -30.56
CA LYS A 285 -41.74 2.83 -30.29
C LYS A 285 -41.54 2.88 -28.76
N LYS A 286 -41.08 1.76 -28.17
CA LYS A 286 -40.69 1.69 -26.75
C LYS A 286 -39.73 2.84 -26.44
N SER A 287 -40.18 3.79 -25.62
CA SER A 287 -39.38 4.88 -25.12
C SER A 287 -38.22 4.32 -24.29
N ALA A 288 -36.99 4.63 -24.69
CA ALA A 288 -35.80 4.24 -23.95
C ALA A 288 -35.76 5.05 -22.65
N ALA A 289 -35.76 4.35 -21.51
CA ALA A 289 -35.51 4.98 -20.23
C ALA A 289 -34.01 5.28 -20.09
N PHE A 290 -33.66 6.43 -19.54
CA PHE A 290 -32.29 6.82 -19.22
C PHE A 290 -32.19 7.23 -17.75
N PHE A 291 -30.98 7.22 -17.22
CA PHE A 291 -30.68 7.71 -15.88
C PHE A 291 -29.77 8.92 -15.97
N LEU A 292 -29.94 9.87 -15.06
CA LEU A 292 -29.02 11.00 -14.91
C LEU A 292 -27.83 10.57 -14.07
N LEU A 293 -26.62 10.80 -14.61
CA LEU A 293 -25.36 10.65 -13.90
C LEU A 293 -24.58 11.95 -14.02
N VAL A 294 -23.83 12.27 -12.96
CA VAL A 294 -22.91 13.41 -12.94
C VAL A 294 -21.48 12.90 -12.83
N LYS A 295 -20.55 13.57 -13.52
CA LYS A 295 -19.12 13.26 -13.43
C LYS A 295 -18.53 14.06 -12.27
N ARG A 296 -17.85 13.39 -11.33
CA ARG A 296 -17.22 14.07 -10.20
C ARG A 296 -16.11 15.01 -10.68
N PRO A 297 -15.91 16.17 -10.01
CA PRO A 297 -14.86 17.12 -10.34
C PRO A 297 -13.47 16.48 -10.37
N GLU A 298 -12.55 17.12 -11.09
CA GLU A 298 -11.14 16.75 -11.03
C GLU A 298 -10.51 17.26 -9.73
N GLY A 299 -9.85 16.36 -9.00
CA GLY A 299 -9.30 16.62 -7.67
C GLY A 299 -10.28 16.24 -6.55
N GLY A 300 -9.85 15.32 -5.68
CA GLY A 300 -10.63 14.91 -4.50
C GLY A 300 -11.07 13.45 -4.52
N LEU A 301 -12.01 13.11 -3.65
CA LEU A 301 -12.51 11.73 -3.48
C LEU A 301 -13.26 11.28 -4.74
N LEU A 302 -12.86 10.12 -5.28
CA LEU A 302 -13.48 9.49 -6.47
C LEU A 302 -13.47 10.37 -7.74
N SER A 303 -12.49 11.27 -7.85
CA SER A 303 -12.26 12.17 -9.00
C SER A 303 -12.47 11.51 -10.36
N GLY A 304 -13.28 12.13 -11.22
CA GLY A 304 -13.51 11.69 -12.60
C GLY A 304 -14.39 10.45 -12.77
N LEU A 305 -14.96 9.89 -11.69
CA LEU A 305 -15.96 8.82 -11.78
C LEU A 305 -17.36 9.39 -11.98
N TRP A 306 -18.22 8.57 -12.59
CA TRP A 306 -19.64 8.83 -12.71
C TRP A 306 -20.37 8.36 -11.45
N GLU A 307 -21.28 9.20 -10.96
CA GLU A 307 -22.15 8.87 -9.84
C GLU A 307 -23.56 9.38 -10.07
N PHE A 308 -24.49 8.86 -9.27
CA PHE A 308 -25.79 9.50 -9.14
C PHE A 308 -25.63 10.85 -8.44
N PRO A 309 -26.40 11.87 -8.86
CA PRO A 309 -26.55 13.13 -8.15
C PRO A 309 -26.54 12.96 -6.63
N SER A 310 -25.54 13.54 -5.96
CA SER A 310 -25.37 13.40 -4.52
C SER A 310 -25.04 14.74 -3.85
N VAL A 311 -25.52 14.90 -2.61
CA VAL A 311 -25.28 16.09 -1.78
C VAL A 311 -24.82 15.63 -0.40
N VAL A 312 -23.71 16.19 0.08
CA VAL A 312 -23.23 15.98 1.46
C VAL A 312 -24.11 16.81 2.38
N MET A 313 -24.70 16.16 3.38
CA MET A 313 -25.58 16.80 4.34
C MET A 313 -24.77 17.26 5.55
N GLU A 314 -24.98 18.50 5.98
CA GLU A 314 -24.37 19.03 7.21
C GLU A 314 -25.07 18.48 8.47
N ASP A 315 -26.33 18.06 8.33
CA ASP A 315 -27.16 17.51 9.40
C ASP A 315 -27.65 16.11 9.04
N THR A 316 -27.53 15.17 9.98
CA THR A 316 -27.89 13.76 9.77
C THR A 316 -29.40 13.52 9.76
N ASP A 317 -30.17 14.47 10.27
CA ASP A 317 -31.63 14.40 10.44
C ASP A 317 -32.41 15.22 9.39
N ALA A 318 -31.79 15.53 8.25
CA ALA A 318 -32.43 16.34 7.22
C ALA A 318 -33.71 15.70 6.64
N ASP A 319 -34.82 16.44 6.72
CA ASP A 319 -36.15 16.04 6.27
C ASP A 319 -36.25 15.87 4.74
N GLU A 320 -37.21 15.05 4.27
CA GLU A 320 -37.43 14.72 2.85
C GLU A 320 -37.59 15.96 1.95
N ASP A 321 -38.11 17.06 2.49
CA ASP A 321 -38.32 18.31 1.74
C ASP A 321 -37.02 19.10 1.51
N ALA A 322 -36.12 19.15 2.50
CA ALA A 322 -34.78 19.73 2.32
C ALA A 322 -33.98 18.95 1.27
N LEU A 323 -34.18 17.64 1.29
CA LEU A 323 -33.66 16.64 0.38
C LEU A 323 -34.19 16.73 -1.06
N ARG A 324 -35.45 17.16 -1.25
CA ARG A 324 -36.02 17.50 -2.57
C ARG A 324 -35.51 18.84 -3.08
N ALA A 325 -35.48 19.87 -2.23
CA ALA A 325 -35.02 21.21 -2.60
C ALA A 325 -33.52 21.25 -2.99
N ALA A 326 -32.68 20.38 -2.41
CA ALA A 326 -31.29 20.22 -2.83
C ALA A 326 -31.17 19.55 -4.22
N ALA A 327 -32.05 18.58 -4.51
CA ALA A 327 -32.08 17.89 -5.80
C ALA A 327 -32.55 18.81 -6.93
N ASP A 328 -33.58 19.62 -6.70
CA ASP A 328 -34.08 20.58 -7.70
C ASP A 328 -33.03 21.66 -8.03
N ARG A 329 -32.26 22.10 -7.02
CA ARG A 329 -31.12 23.01 -7.24
C ARG A 329 -30.05 22.37 -8.11
N LEU A 330 -29.66 21.12 -7.81
CA LEU A 330 -28.67 20.41 -8.61
C LEU A 330 -29.14 20.21 -10.07
N LEU A 331 -30.40 19.84 -10.27
CA LEU A 331 -30.99 19.70 -11.61
C LEU A 331 -31.06 21.02 -12.37
N ALA A 332 -31.31 22.14 -11.68
CA ALA A 332 -31.32 23.48 -12.28
C ALA A 332 -29.91 23.94 -12.69
N GLU A 333 -28.86 23.55 -11.96
CA GLU A 333 -27.47 23.87 -12.27
C GLU A 333 -26.87 23.00 -13.39
N THR A 334 -27.48 21.83 -13.67
CA THR A 334 -26.99 20.88 -14.69
C THR A 334 -27.65 21.08 -16.07
N ARG A 335 -28.33 22.22 -16.30
CA ARG A 335 -29.03 22.55 -17.56
C ARG A 335 -28.15 23.30 -18.57
#